data_AF-C4KKM4-F1
#
_entry.id   AF-C4KKM4-F1
#
_cell.length_a   1.000
_cell.length_b   1.000
_cell.length_c   1.000
_cell.angle_alpha   90.00
_cell.angle_beta   90.00
_cell.angle_gamma   90.00
#
_symmetry.space_group_name_H-M   'P 1'
#
loop_
_entity.id
_entity.type
_entity.pdbx_description
1 polymer ?
#
loop_
_entity_poly.entity_id
_entity_poly.type
_entity_poly.pdbx_seq_one_letter_code
_entity_poly.pdbx_strand_id
1 'polypeptide(L)'
;MLPILPFYGIHDLNLISIFAILGLVFILTLIGQGYVIYTADKLPISLVTSVELIEPVIVTLLAILIFNQIPNLQKIIGGSITLISIYFILENENF
;
A
#
# COMPACT_ATOMS: atom_id res chain seq x y z
N MET A 1 18.55 1.83 14.13
CA MET A 1 19.13 0.83 13.23
C MET A 1 19.43 1.55 11.92
N LEU A 2 20.70 1.66 11.52
CA LEU A 2 21.05 2.27 10.22
C LEU A 2 20.29 1.51 9.12
N PRO A 3 19.75 2.15 8.07
CA PRO A 3 19.19 1.41 6.95
C PRO A 3 20.37 0.78 6.21
N ILE A 4 20.62 -0.52 6.46
CA ILE A 4 21.69 -1.31 5.83
C ILE A 4 21.26 -1.77 4.42
N LEU A 5 19.99 -1.56 4.06
CA LEU A 5 19.38 -1.89 2.78
C LEU A 5 20.11 -1.37 1.52
N PRO A 6 20.62 -0.12 1.45
CA PRO A 6 21.34 0.33 0.27
C PRO A 6 22.72 -0.35 0.15
N PHE A 7 23.30 -0.87 1.23
CA PHE A 7 24.62 -1.52 1.20
C PHE A 7 24.55 -3.02 0.91
N TYR A 8 23.45 -3.69 1.27
CA TYR A 8 23.27 -5.13 0.99
C TYR A 8 22.99 -5.40 -0.51
N GLY A 9 22.33 -4.47 -1.21
CA GLY A 9 21.98 -4.62 -2.63
C GLY A 9 23.09 -4.28 -3.64
N ILE A 10 24.14 -3.55 -3.24
CA ILE A 10 25.21 -3.11 -4.17
C ILE A 10 26.21 -4.25 -4.48
N HIS A 11 26.29 -5.28 -3.63
CA HIS A 11 27.26 -6.36 -3.79
C HIS A 11 26.87 -7.34 -4.92
N ASP A 12 25.57 -7.56 -5.16
CA ASP A 12 25.02 -8.52 -6.14
C ASP A 12 24.13 -7.82 -7.19
N LEU A 13 24.67 -6.82 -7.89
CA LEU A 13 23.98 -6.14 -9.00
C LEU A 13 23.87 -7.06 -10.23
N ASN A 14 22.89 -7.96 -10.21
CA ASN A 14 22.48 -8.79 -11.34
C ASN A 14 21.44 -8.05 -12.21
N LEU A 15 21.37 -8.37 -13.51
CA LEU A 15 20.37 -7.85 -14.43
C LEU A 15 18.94 -8.07 -13.90
N ILE A 16 18.68 -9.22 -13.28
CA ILE A 16 17.38 -9.54 -12.66
C ILE A 16 17.04 -8.53 -11.57
N SER A 17 17.99 -8.20 -10.69
CA SER A 17 17.80 -7.22 -9.62
C SER A 17 17.51 -5.83 -10.18
N ILE A 18 18.20 -5.43 -11.25
CA ILE A 18 17.98 -4.15 -11.94
C ILE A 18 16.57 -4.10 -12.53
N PHE A 19 16.14 -5.15 -13.25
CA PHE A 19 14.79 -5.22 -13.80
C PHE A 19 13.71 -5.25 -12.70
N ALA A 20 13.97 -5.91 -11.57
CA ALA A 20 13.05 -5.92 -10.44
C ALA A 20 12.89 -4.53 -9.81
N ILE A 21 14.01 -3.80 -9.62
CA ILE A 21 13.99 -2.41 -9.12
C ILE A 21 13.27 -1.50 -10.10
N LEU A 22 13.57 -1.60 -11.41
CA LEU A 22 12.87 -0.82 -12.43
C LEU A 22 11.37 -1.14 -12.45
N GLY A 23 10.99 -2.41 -12.37
CA GLY A 23 9.59 -2.83 -12.26
C GLY A 23 8.92 -2.20 -11.04
N LEU A 24 9.56 -2.23 -9.88
CA LEU A 24 9.05 -1.59 -8.66
C LEU A 24 8.90 -0.08 -8.83
N VAL A 25 9.92 0.61 -9.36
CA VAL A 25 9.91 2.06 -9.54
C VAL A 25 8.83 2.49 -10.54
N PHE A 26 8.74 1.83 -11.70
CA PHE A 26 7.81 2.22 -12.74
C PHE A 26 6.37 1.80 -12.43
N ILE A 27 6.15 0.56 -11.99
CA ILE A 27 4.79 0.04 -11.82
C ILE A 27 4.23 0.49 -10.47
N LEU A 28 4.94 0.25 -9.36
CA LEU A 28 4.37 0.52 -8.04
C LEU A 28 4.35 2.01 -7.74
N THR A 29 5.47 2.71 -7.92
CA THR A 29 5.54 4.14 -7.57
C THR A 29 4.91 5.05 -8.61
N LEU A 30 5.23 4.94 -9.91
CA LEU A 30 4.66 5.90 -10.86
C LEU A 30 3.16 5.69 -11.10
N ILE A 31 2.69 4.45 -11.19
CA ILE A 31 1.26 4.18 -11.43
C ILE A 31 0.48 4.27 -10.13
N GLY A 32 0.91 3.56 -9.08
CA GLY A 32 0.20 3.52 -7.80
C GLY A 32 0.13 4.89 -7.13
N GLN A 33 1.29 5.45 -6.76
CA GLN A 33 1.35 6.75 -6.09
C GLN A 33 0.97 7.91 -7.03
N GLY A 34 1.26 7.80 -8.33
CA GLY A 34 0.82 8.79 -9.30
C GLY A 34 -0.71 8.93 -9.39
N TYR A 35 -1.45 7.83 -9.27
CA TYR A 35 -2.91 7.87 -9.24
C TYR A 35 -3.45 8.55 -7.98
N VAL A 36 -2.83 8.29 -6.83
CA VAL A 36 -3.18 8.96 -5.57
C VAL A 36 -3.00 10.47 -5.71
N ILE A 37 -1.82 10.91 -6.19
CA ILE A 37 -1.52 12.33 -6.36
C ILE A 37 -2.48 12.98 -7.35
N TYR A 38 -2.79 12.31 -8.45
CA TYR A 38 -3.77 12.78 -9.43
C TYR A 38 -5.18 12.92 -8.84
N THR A 39 -5.55 12.03 -7.94
CA THR A 39 -6.86 12.05 -7.27
C THR A 39 -6.90 13.13 -6.20
N ALA A 40 -5.80 13.36 -5.47
CA ALA A 40 -5.64 14.42 -4.48
C ALA A 40 -5.73 15.83 -5.07
N ASP A 41 -5.44 16.00 -6.37
CA ASP A 41 -5.67 17.28 -7.07
C ASP A 41 -7.16 17.55 -7.36
N LYS A 42 -7.99 16.51 -7.35
CA LYS A 42 -9.42 16.60 -7.73
C LYS A 42 -10.39 16.44 -6.58
N LEU A 43 -9.96 15.82 -5.48
CA LEU A 43 -10.78 15.53 -4.31
C LEU A 43 -10.11 16.09 -3.05
N PRO A 44 -10.88 16.35 -1.98
CA PRO A 44 -10.32 16.68 -0.68
C PRO A 44 -9.23 15.68 -0.28
N ILE A 45 -8.07 16.18 0.12
CA ILE A 45 -6.92 15.36 0.54
C ILE A 45 -7.32 14.42 1.70
N SER A 46 -8.22 14.89 2.58
CA SER A 46 -8.81 14.10 3.67
C SER A 46 -9.46 12.81 3.20
N LEU A 47 -10.22 12.85 2.09
CA LEU A 47 -10.83 11.66 1.50
C LEU A 47 -9.78 10.73 0.90
N VAL A 48 -8.83 11.29 0.15
CA VAL A 48 -7.83 10.50 -0.57
C VAL A 48 -6.96 9.70 0.39
N THR A 49 -6.43 10.36 1.43
CA THR A 49 -5.58 9.68 2.45
C THR A 49 -6.37 8.69 3.28
N SER A 50 -7.66 8.93 3.50
CA SER A 50 -8.53 7.99 4.23
C SER A 50 -8.79 6.72 3.43
N VAL A 51 -8.98 6.84 2.10
CA VAL A 51 -9.13 5.68 1.22
C VAL A 51 -7.83 4.88 1.11
N GLU A 52 -6.65 5.52 1.17
CA GLU A 52 -5.36 4.80 1.21
C GLU A 52 -5.23 3.84 2.41
N LEU A 53 -5.93 4.12 3.52
CA LEU A 53 -5.96 3.20 4.66
C LEU A 53 -6.51 1.82 4.29
N ILE A 54 -7.23 1.67 3.18
CA ILE A 54 -7.72 0.37 2.71
C ILE A 54 -6.60 -0.54 2.20
N GLU A 55 -5.46 0.02 1.74
CA GLU A 55 -4.34 -0.74 1.17
C GLU A 55 -3.88 -1.92 2.04
N PRO A 56 -3.56 -1.77 3.34
CA PRO A 56 -3.17 -2.89 4.19
C PRO A 56 -4.25 -3.98 4.32
N VAL A 57 -5.54 -3.62 4.22
CA VAL A 57 -6.64 -4.58 4.25
C VAL A 57 -6.67 -5.39 2.95
N ILE A 58 -6.55 -4.71 1.80
CA ILE A 58 -6.47 -5.36 0.48
C ILE A 58 -5.23 -6.25 0.37
N VAL A 59 -4.07 -5.78 0.83
CA VAL A 59 -2.83 -6.56 0.85
C VAL A 59 -2.99 -7.81 1.71
N THR A 60 -3.68 -7.72 2.86
CA THR A 60 -3.96 -8.88 3.71
C THR A 60 -4.86 -9.89 3.01
N LEU A 61 -5.88 -9.43 2.28
CA LEU A 61 -6.75 -10.30 1.48
C LEU A 61 -5.99 -10.96 0.32
N LEU A 62 -5.15 -10.21 -0.39
CA LEU A 62 -4.29 -10.74 -1.45
C LEU A 62 -3.28 -11.75 -0.90
N ALA A 63 -2.77 -11.55 0.32
CA ALA A 63 -1.85 -12.49 0.94
C ALA A 63 -2.50 -13.86 1.23
N ILE A 64 -3.79 -13.87 1.56
CA ILE A 64 -4.57 -15.11 1.66
C ILE A 64 -4.66 -15.78 0.29
N LEU A 65 -5.00 -15.03 -0.76
CA LEU A 65 -5.23 -15.60 -2.09
C LEU A 65 -3.93 -16.09 -2.77
N ILE A 66 -2.87 -15.28 -2.74
CA ILE A 66 -1.63 -15.52 -3.50
C ILE A 66 -0.67 -16.42 -2.74
N PHE A 67 -0.54 -16.21 -1.42
CA PHE A 67 0.45 -16.89 -0.60
C PHE A 67 -0.16 -17.91 0.36
N ASN A 68 -1.49 -18.08 0.36
CA ASN A 68 -2.23 -18.96 1.27
C ASN A 68 -1.89 -18.69 2.76
N GLN A 69 -1.58 -17.43 3.10
CA GLN A 69 -1.21 -17.02 4.45
C GLN A 69 -2.45 -16.63 5.25
N ILE A 70 -2.75 -17.41 6.28
CA ILE A 70 -3.87 -17.11 7.18
C ILE A 70 -3.50 -15.91 8.07
N PRO A 71 -4.30 -14.83 8.08
CA PRO A 71 -4.03 -13.67 8.91
C PRO A 71 -4.19 -14.00 10.40
N ASN A 72 -3.26 -13.49 11.22
CA ASN A 72 -3.38 -13.57 12.68
C ASN A 72 -4.54 -12.68 13.17
N LEU A 73 -5.05 -12.96 14.37
CA LEU A 73 -6.14 -12.23 15.04
C LEU A 73 -5.91 -10.71 15.04
N GLN A 74 -4.67 -10.27 15.26
CA GLN A 74 -4.30 -8.85 15.23
C GLN A 74 -4.54 -8.20 13.86
N LYS A 75 -4.25 -8.91 12.76
CA LYS A 75 -4.49 -8.42 11.39
C LYS A 75 -5.99 -8.34 11.10
N ILE A 76 -6.76 -9.30 11.61
CA ILE A 76 -8.22 -9.32 11.46
C ILE A 76 -8.85 -8.14 12.22
N ILE A 77 -8.46 -7.93 13.48
CA ILE A 77 -8.94 -6.81 14.29
C ILE A 77 -8.53 -5.48 13.67
N GLY A 78 -7.25 -5.33 13.31
CA GLY A 78 -6.74 -4.13 12.66
C GLY A 78 -7.50 -3.81 11.37
N GLY A 79 -7.67 -4.79 10.48
CA GLY A 79 -8.40 -4.60 9.23
C GLY A 79 -9.88 -4.25 9.45
N SER A 80 -10.52 -4.83 10.47
CA SER A 80 -11.91 -4.51 10.82
C SER A 80 -12.04 -3.06 11.30
N ILE A 81 -11.13 -2.60 12.16
CA ILE A 81 -11.10 -1.21 12.64
C ILE A 81 -10.88 -0.26 11.46
N THR A 82 -9.94 -0.55 10.58
CA THR A 82 -9.67 0.26 9.38
C THR A 82 -10.91 0.41 8.50
N LEU A 83 -11.63 -0.68 8.23
CA LEU A 83 -12.86 -0.62 7.43
C LEU A 83 -13.95 0.22 8.10
N ILE A 84 -14.11 0.10 9.42
CA ILE A 84 -15.06 0.91 10.19
C ILE A 84 -14.69 2.39 10.12
N SER A 85 -13.40 2.73 10.26
CA SER A 85 -12.92 4.11 10.16
C SER A 85 -13.20 4.72 8.79
N ILE A 86 -12.92 3.98 7.71
CA ILE A 86 -13.19 4.44 6.34
C ILE A 86 -14.70 4.69 6.15
N TYR A 87 -15.55 3.79 6.64
CA TYR A 87 -17.00 3.95 6.57
C TYR A 87 -17.46 5.28 7.21
N PHE A 88 -17.00 5.57 8.43
CA PHE A 88 -17.38 6.82 9.11
C PHE A 88 -16.84 8.08 8.42
N ILE A 89 -15.65 8.02 7.83
CA ILE A 89 -15.07 9.15 7.12
C ILE A 89 -15.87 9.45 5.85
N LEU A 90 -16.18 8.42 5.07
CA LEU A 90 -16.98 8.56 3.84
C LEU A 90 -18.40 9.06 4.13
N GLU A 91 -19.02 8.58 5.22
CA GLU A 91 -20.34 9.05 5.65
C GLU A 91 -20.32 10.51 6.11
N ASN A 92 -19.26 10.96 6.80
CA ASN A 92 -19.18 12.33 7.30
C ASN A 92 -18.85 13.34 6.19
N GLU A 93 -18.07 12.94 5.20
CA GLU A 93 -17.74 13.75 4.03
C GLU A 93 -18.82 13.76 2.94
N ASN A 94 -20.08 13.40 3.30
CA ASN A 94 -21.29 13.44 2.47
C ASN A 94 -21.16 14.26 1.18
N PHE A 95 -21.07 13.55 0.06
CA PHE A 95 -21.54 14.03 -1.24
C PHE A 95 -23.07 14.06 -1.26
#